data_AF-A0A2E4QT20-F1
#
_entry.id   AF-A0A2E4QT20-F1
#
_cell.length_a   1.000
_cell.length_b   1.000
_cell.length_c   1.000
_cell.angle_alpha   90.00
_cell.angle_beta   90.00
_cell.angle_gamma   90.00
#
_symmetry.space_group_name_H-M   'P 1'
#
loop_
_entity.id
_entity.type
_entity.pdbx_description
1 polymer ?
#
loop_
_entity_poly.entity_id
_entity_poly.type
_entity_poly.pdbx_seq_one_letter_code
_entity_poly.pdbx_strand_id
1 'polypeptide(L)'
;MSNSAGAPRFRRADHTAIAKYLQEGDRVLDVGCGDGQLMELLKSERRARCQGLEISQRGVNRCVAKGLSVVQGDADIDLPVYPDNAFDCAILSKTIQEMGRPAFVLGELSRIAHRLIITFRNYGHWRARWSLLTTGRTPVLGGRTSWYAEGPQRQCTVSDMADLADELGLKLVDCQSVSDPDKANSSLFWINLLSEDVVMVLEKSSDSSS
;
A
#
# COMPACT_ATOMS: atom_id res chain seq x y z
N MET A 1 29.29 -25.18 -17.33
CA MET A 1 29.70 -24.37 -16.17
C MET A 1 28.48 -23.60 -15.68
N SER A 2 28.04 -23.94 -14.47
CA SER A 2 27.15 -23.19 -13.55
C SER A 2 25.94 -22.44 -14.13
N ASN A 3 24.81 -23.15 -14.22
CA ASN A 3 23.48 -22.56 -14.33
C ASN A 3 23.03 -22.13 -12.92
N SER A 4 23.22 -20.85 -12.56
CA SER A 4 22.68 -20.31 -11.29
C SER A 4 21.21 -19.94 -11.50
N ALA A 5 20.33 -20.95 -11.41
CA ALA A 5 18.91 -20.70 -11.20
C ALA A 5 18.78 -20.00 -9.84
N GLY A 6 18.54 -18.69 -9.87
CA GLY A 6 18.29 -17.91 -8.66
C GLY A 6 17.15 -18.53 -7.87
N ALA A 7 17.35 -18.72 -6.57
CA ALA A 7 16.32 -19.21 -5.66
C ALA A 7 15.01 -18.43 -5.88
N PRO A 8 13.83 -19.07 -5.77
CA PRO A 8 12.56 -18.37 -5.92
C PRO A 8 12.51 -17.27 -4.86
N ARG A 9 12.64 -16.01 -5.30
CA ARG A 9 12.44 -14.85 -4.43
C ARG A 9 11.05 -14.99 -3.81
N PHE A 10 11.00 -15.05 -2.49
CA PHE A 10 9.77 -15.23 -1.72
C PHE A 10 8.76 -14.17 -2.17
N ARG A 11 7.76 -14.59 -2.96
CA ARG A 11 6.82 -13.67 -3.59
C ARG A 11 5.81 -13.28 -2.53
N ARG A 12 5.86 -12.02 -2.05
CA ARG A 12 4.88 -11.57 -1.07
C ARG A 12 3.49 -11.57 -1.71
N ALA A 13 2.50 -12.09 -1.00
CA ALA A 13 1.14 -12.23 -1.50
C ALA A 13 0.53 -10.86 -1.84
N ASP A 14 0.85 -9.82 -1.07
CA ASP A 14 0.42 -8.43 -1.31
C ASP A 14 0.94 -7.90 -2.65
N HIS A 15 2.20 -8.15 -3.02
CA HIS A 15 2.74 -7.71 -4.31
C HIS A 15 1.98 -8.33 -5.49
N THR A 16 1.59 -9.59 -5.36
CA THR A 16 0.81 -10.29 -6.39
C THR A 16 -0.62 -9.74 -6.46
N ALA A 17 -1.23 -9.40 -5.32
CA ALA A 17 -2.54 -8.78 -5.26
C ALA A 17 -2.53 -7.37 -5.91
N ILE A 18 -1.52 -6.55 -5.60
CA ILE A 18 -1.32 -5.22 -6.19
C ILE A 18 -1.22 -5.31 -7.72
N ALA A 19 -0.42 -6.26 -8.24
CA ALA A 19 -0.20 -6.40 -9.68
C ALA A 19 -1.51 -6.65 -10.47
N LYS A 20 -2.56 -7.22 -9.86
CA LYS A 20 -3.84 -7.47 -10.52
C LYS A 20 -4.58 -6.17 -10.91
N TYR A 21 -4.32 -5.07 -10.21
CA TYR A 21 -4.99 -3.79 -10.43
C TYR A 21 -4.23 -2.83 -11.34
N LEU A 22 -3.05 -3.25 -11.81
CA LEU A 22 -2.24 -2.45 -12.73
C LEU A 22 -2.53 -2.84 -14.17
N GLN A 23 -2.61 -1.83 -15.01
CA GLN A 23 -2.66 -1.99 -16.47
C GLN A 23 -1.24 -2.16 -17.02
N GLU A 24 -1.15 -2.76 -18.20
CA GLU A 24 0.14 -2.94 -18.84
C GLU A 24 0.74 -1.59 -19.25
N GLY A 25 1.98 -1.34 -18.85
CA GLY A 25 2.70 -0.10 -19.19
C GLY A 25 2.40 1.12 -18.29
N ASP A 26 1.58 0.95 -17.26
CA ASP A 26 1.25 1.99 -16.27
C ASP A 26 2.52 2.70 -15.75
N ARG A 27 2.47 4.03 -15.62
CA ARG A 27 3.43 4.81 -14.83
C ARG A 27 3.03 4.69 -13.37
N VAL A 28 3.93 4.16 -12.56
CA VAL A 28 3.65 3.80 -11.18
C VAL A 28 4.57 4.54 -10.23
N LEU A 29 4.00 5.21 -9.22
CA LEU A 29 4.74 5.71 -8.06
C LEU A 29 4.60 4.73 -6.89
N ASP A 30 5.70 4.15 -6.43
CA ASP A 30 5.73 3.25 -5.25
C ASP A 30 6.27 4.02 -4.04
N VAL A 31 5.40 4.32 -3.07
CA VAL A 31 5.75 5.14 -1.89
C VAL A 31 6.12 4.25 -0.70
N GLY A 32 7.33 4.46 -0.18
CA GLY A 32 7.97 3.51 0.73
C GLY A 32 8.39 2.24 0.00
N CYS A 33 9.02 2.39 -1.17
CA CYS A 33 9.34 1.26 -2.04
C CYS A 33 10.35 0.25 -1.45
N GLY A 34 11.00 0.58 -0.32
CA GLY A 34 11.80 -0.32 0.46
C GLY A 34 13.07 -0.76 -0.29
N ASP A 35 13.12 -2.02 -0.72
CA ASP A 35 14.21 -2.54 -1.56
C ASP A 35 13.83 -2.71 -3.03
N GLY A 36 12.63 -2.28 -3.43
CA GLY A 36 12.15 -2.29 -4.80
C GLY A 36 11.68 -3.66 -5.30
N GLN A 37 11.48 -4.66 -4.43
CA GLN A 37 10.95 -5.97 -4.85
C GLN A 37 9.59 -5.86 -5.56
N LEU A 38 8.71 -4.95 -5.11
CA LEU A 38 7.44 -4.71 -5.79
C LEU A 38 7.68 -4.15 -7.20
N MET A 39 8.48 -3.10 -7.33
CA MET A 39 8.82 -2.52 -8.63
C MET A 39 9.45 -3.52 -9.61
N GLU A 40 10.33 -4.42 -9.15
CA GLU A 40 10.88 -5.51 -9.99
C GLU A 40 9.76 -6.41 -10.53
N LEU A 41 8.82 -6.81 -9.66
CA LEU A 41 7.68 -7.63 -10.03
C LEU A 41 6.80 -6.90 -11.05
N LEU A 42 6.42 -5.65 -10.78
CA LEU A 42 5.55 -4.85 -11.66
C LEU A 42 6.17 -4.60 -13.03
N LYS A 43 7.47 -4.30 -13.08
CA LYS A 43 8.20 -4.14 -14.34
C LYS A 43 8.20 -5.44 -15.14
N SER A 44 8.36 -6.59 -14.48
CA SER A 44 8.42 -7.89 -15.14
C SER A 44 7.05 -8.40 -15.61
N GLU A 45 5.99 -8.25 -14.80
CA GLU A 45 4.69 -8.87 -15.04
C GLU A 45 3.67 -7.93 -15.70
N ARG A 46 3.87 -6.61 -15.60
CA ARG A 46 2.96 -5.60 -16.15
C ARG A 46 3.66 -4.61 -17.07
N ARG A 47 4.96 -4.79 -17.34
CA ARG A 47 5.77 -3.83 -18.11
C ARG A 47 5.67 -2.40 -17.56
N ALA A 48 5.37 -2.26 -16.27
CA ALA A 48 5.12 -0.98 -15.64
C ALA A 48 6.40 -0.13 -15.57
N ARG A 49 6.22 1.19 -15.70
CA ARG A 49 7.29 2.18 -15.53
C ARG A 49 7.24 2.71 -14.10
N CYS A 50 7.96 2.03 -13.20
CA CYS A 50 7.95 2.36 -11.79
C CYS A 50 9.00 3.43 -11.43
N GLN A 51 8.61 4.34 -10.54
CA GLN A 51 9.51 5.18 -9.76
C GLN A 51 9.20 4.97 -8.27
N GLY A 52 10.24 4.79 -7.46
CA GLY A 52 10.11 4.67 -6.01
C GLY A 52 10.35 6.00 -5.29
N LEU A 53 9.65 6.22 -4.19
CA LEU A 53 9.99 7.21 -3.16
C LEU A 53 10.35 6.46 -1.87
N GLU A 54 11.53 6.69 -1.32
CA GLU A 54 12.01 5.95 -0.15
C GLU A 54 12.78 6.87 0.81
N ILE A 55 12.40 6.84 2.09
CA ILE A 55 13.03 7.68 3.12
C ILE A 55 14.44 7.20 3.47
N SER A 56 14.67 5.89 3.47
CA SER A 56 15.94 5.30 3.89
C SER A 56 16.97 5.25 2.76
N GLN A 57 18.14 5.84 3.01
CA GLN A 57 19.29 5.74 2.10
C GLN A 57 19.63 4.28 1.75
N ARG A 58 19.50 3.37 2.72
CA ARG A 58 19.76 1.95 2.52
C ARG A 58 18.79 1.33 1.51
N GLY A 59 17.51 1.70 1.56
CA GLY A 59 16.51 1.26 0.59
C GLY A 59 16.82 1.75 -0.81
N VAL A 60 17.08 3.05 -0.93
CA VAL A 60 17.51 3.71 -2.18
C VAL A 60 18.71 2.99 -2.80
N ASN A 61 19.76 2.73 -2.02
CA ASN A 61 20.97 2.04 -2.52
C ASN A 61 20.67 0.64 -3.06
N ARG A 62 19.75 -0.11 -2.44
CA ARG A 62 19.33 -1.44 -2.93
C ARG A 62 18.54 -1.34 -4.23
N CYS A 63 17.66 -0.36 -4.35
CA CYS A 63 16.91 -0.10 -5.59
C CYS A 63 17.86 0.27 -6.74
N VAL A 64 18.80 1.17 -6.50
CA VAL A 64 19.82 1.58 -7.49
C VAL A 64 20.68 0.40 -7.93
N ALA A 65 21.11 -0.46 -6.98
CA ALA A 65 21.88 -1.68 -7.31
C ALA A 65 21.11 -2.65 -8.22
N LYS A 66 19.77 -2.57 -8.24
CA LYS A 66 18.89 -3.35 -9.12
C LYS A 66 18.53 -2.61 -10.42
N GLY A 67 19.08 -1.41 -10.65
CA GLY A 67 18.76 -0.58 -11.82
C GLY A 67 17.34 0.01 -11.80
N LEU A 68 16.77 0.20 -10.60
CA LEU A 68 15.44 0.79 -10.41
C LEU A 68 15.54 2.30 -10.25
N SER A 69 14.54 3.01 -10.76
CA SER A 69 14.40 4.46 -10.56
C SER A 69 13.82 4.71 -9.17
N VAL A 70 14.57 5.41 -8.31
CA VAL A 70 14.16 5.72 -6.95
C VAL A 70 14.67 7.11 -6.57
N VAL A 71 13.84 7.85 -5.83
CA VAL A 71 14.19 9.13 -5.22
C VAL A 71 14.21 8.96 -3.72
N GLN A 72 15.24 9.51 -3.06
CA GLN A 72 15.24 9.61 -1.61
C GLN A 72 14.38 10.79 -1.18
N GLY A 73 13.38 10.55 -0.34
CA GLY A 73 12.52 11.62 0.17
C GLY A 73 11.52 11.14 1.21
N ASP A 74 10.96 12.10 1.94
CA ASP A 74 9.94 11.88 2.95
C ASP A 74 8.56 12.17 2.35
N ALA A 75 7.71 11.14 2.27
CA ALA A 75 6.37 11.30 1.73
C ALA A 75 5.50 12.26 2.56
N ASP A 76 5.78 12.44 3.85
CA ASP A 76 5.06 13.38 4.71
C ASP A 76 5.34 14.86 4.36
N ILE A 77 6.31 15.13 3.48
CA ILE A 77 6.80 16.48 3.15
C ILE A 77 6.97 16.71 1.65
N ASP A 78 7.50 15.74 0.91
CA ASP A 78 8.06 15.93 -0.43
C ASP A 78 7.07 15.64 -1.57
N LEU A 79 5.92 15.02 -1.29
CA LEU A 79 4.90 14.74 -2.30
C LEU A 79 4.41 15.99 -3.10
N PRO A 80 4.28 17.19 -2.51
CA PRO A 80 3.93 18.41 -3.24
C PRO A 80 4.87 18.77 -4.41
N VAL A 81 6.10 18.24 -4.44
CA VAL A 81 7.06 18.46 -5.53
C VAL A 81 6.65 17.74 -6.82
N TYR A 82 5.88 16.66 -6.71
CA TYR A 82 5.39 15.91 -7.86
C TYR A 82 4.24 16.65 -8.55
N PRO A 83 4.22 16.74 -9.90
CA PRO A 83 3.14 17.38 -10.62
C PRO A 83 1.84 16.56 -10.60
N ASP A 84 0.72 17.23 -10.80
CA ASP A 84 -0.60 16.61 -10.93
C ASP A 84 -0.60 15.59 -12.09
N ASN A 85 -1.30 14.47 -11.91
CA ASN A 85 -1.49 13.44 -12.94
C ASN A 85 -0.18 12.93 -13.58
N ALA A 86 0.91 12.95 -12.82
CA ALA A 86 2.22 12.48 -13.27
C ALA A 86 2.24 10.95 -13.48
N PHE A 87 1.42 10.24 -12.72
CA PHE A 87 1.36 8.77 -12.71
C PHE A 87 -0.04 8.27 -13.01
N ASP A 88 -0.11 7.07 -13.58
CA ASP A 88 -1.37 6.39 -13.82
C ASP A 88 -1.83 5.68 -12.52
N CYS A 89 -0.89 5.27 -11.68
CA CYS A 89 -1.15 4.67 -10.38
C CYS A 89 -0.11 5.05 -9.31
N ALA A 90 -0.54 5.27 -8.07
CA ALA A 90 0.33 5.33 -6.91
C ALA A 90 0.03 4.19 -5.93
N ILE A 91 1.07 3.66 -5.28
CA ILE A 91 0.99 2.48 -4.44
C ILE A 91 1.54 2.78 -3.05
N LEU A 92 0.83 2.31 -2.03
CA LEU A 92 1.27 2.28 -0.63
C LEU A 92 1.24 0.84 -0.13
N SER A 93 2.37 0.13 -0.18
CA SER A 93 2.44 -1.30 0.17
C SER A 93 2.82 -1.52 1.63
N LYS A 94 1.82 -1.55 2.52
CA LYS A 94 1.99 -1.58 3.99
C LYS A 94 2.72 -0.36 4.56
N THR A 95 2.80 0.73 3.80
CA THR A 95 3.52 1.95 4.18
C THR A 95 2.63 2.97 4.89
N ILE A 96 1.33 3.04 4.58
CA ILE A 96 0.45 4.11 5.09
C ILE A 96 0.35 4.13 6.63
N GLN A 97 0.47 2.97 7.27
CA GLN A 97 0.45 2.83 8.74
C GLN A 97 1.74 3.33 9.41
N GLU A 98 2.80 3.51 8.61
CA GLU A 98 4.12 4.02 8.99
C GLU A 98 4.27 5.53 8.72
N MET A 99 3.29 6.20 8.10
CA MET A 99 3.36 7.63 7.78
C MET A 99 2.97 8.52 8.95
N GLY A 100 3.62 9.65 9.15
CA GLY A 100 3.25 10.65 10.15
C GLY A 100 1.95 11.38 9.84
N ARG A 101 1.62 11.58 8.55
CA ARG A 101 0.48 12.37 8.08
C ARG A 101 -0.32 11.61 6.99
N PRO A 102 -0.98 10.50 7.32
CA PRO A 102 -1.62 9.63 6.32
C PRO A 102 -2.68 10.33 5.47
N ALA A 103 -3.49 11.22 6.05
CA ALA A 103 -4.48 12.00 5.31
C ALA A 103 -3.85 12.95 4.29
N PHE A 104 -2.76 13.62 4.67
CA PHE A 104 -1.99 14.48 3.76
C PHE A 104 -1.35 13.66 2.63
N VAL A 105 -0.70 12.55 2.97
CA VAL A 105 -0.07 11.65 1.99
C VAL A 105 -1.12 11.15 1.01
N LEU A 106 -2.26 10.65 1.48
CA LEU A 106 -3.31 10.11 0.62
C LEU A 106 -3.93 11.20 -0.27
N GLY A 107 -4.13 12.39 0.28
CA GLY A 107 -4.58 13.58 -0.47
C GLY A 107 -3.61 13.96 -1.59
N GLU A 108 -2.33 14.10 -1.30
CA GLU A 108 -1.33 14.42 -2.33
C GLU A 108 -1.23 13.33 -3.40
N LEU A 109 -1.27 12.05 -3.00
CA LEU A 109 -1.24 10.97 -3.98
C LEU A 109 -2.45 10.98 -4.92
N SER A 110 -3.63 11.37 -4.43
CA SER A 110 -4.82 11.51 -5.29
C SER A 110 -4.72 12.64 -6.32
N ARG A 111 -3.84 13.63 -6.09
CA ARG A 111 -3.50 14.68 -7.06
C ARG A 111 -2.47 14.15 -8.07
N ILE A 112 -1.50 13.39 -7.59
CA ILE A 112 -0.34 12.90 -8.35
C ILE A 112 -0.71 11.73 -9.29
N ALA A 113 -1.69 10.90 -8.91
CA ALA A 113 -2.06 9.69 -9.64
C ALA A 113 -3.57 9.51 -9.80
N HIS A 114 -3.99 8.87 -10.90
CA HIS A 114 -5.41 8.62 -11.18
C HIS A 114 -6.01 7.52 -10.28
N ARG A 115 -5.20 6.49 -9.95
CA ARG A 115 -5.59 5.33 -9.13
C ARG A 115 -4.64 5.16 -7.97
N LEU A 116 -5.18 4.85 -6.79
CA LEU A 116 -4.39 4.54 -5.59
C LEU A 116 -4.61 3.08 -5.20
N ILE A 117 -3.53 2.34 -5.02
CA ILE A 117 -3.58 0.96 -4.51
C ILE A 117 -2.88 0.94 -3.14
N ILE A 118 -3.66 0.68 -2.09
CA ILE A 118 -3.16 0.71 -0.71
C ILE A 118 -3.28 -0.71 -0.15
N THR A 119 -2.19 -1.24 0.38
CA THR A 119 -2.24 -2.46 1.19
C THR A 119 -1.88 -2.17 2.63
N PHE A 120 -2.59 -2.80 3.56
CA PHE A 120 -2.40 -2.58 4.98
C PHE A 120 -2.91 -3.75 5.81
N ARG A 121 -2.47 -3.77 7.06
CA ARG A 121 -2.91 -4.73 8.07
C ARG A 121 -4.20 -4.25 8.68
N ASN A 122 -5.22 -5.09 8.63
CA ASN A 122 -6.54 -4.77 9.13
C ASN A 122 -6.70 -5.12 10.61
N TYR A 123 -6.73 -4.09 11.47
CA TYR A 123 -7.00 -4.23 12.90
C TYR A 123 -8.48 -4.52 13.23
N GLY A 124 -9.36 -4.45 12.23
CA GLY A 124 -10.78 -4.80 12.35
C GLY A 124 -11.02 -6.31 12.36
N HIS A 125 -10.01 -7.12 12.08
CA HIS A 125 -10.14 -8.58 12.03
C HIS A 125 -10.65 -9.17 13.36
N TRP A 126 -11.50 -10.20 13.30
CA TRP A 126 -12.15 -10.77 14.48
C TRP A 126 -11.17 -11.22 15.57
N ARG A 127 -9.96 -11.70 15.19
CA ARG A 127 -8.92 -12.07 16.17
C ARG A 127 -8.42 -10.87 16.97
N ALA A 128 -8.27 -9.72 16.31
CA ALA A 128 -7.85 -8.49 16.97
C ALA A 128 -8.93 -8.01 17.96
N ARG A 129 -10.21 -8.04 17.54
CA ARG A 129 -11.37 -7.72 18.39
C ARG A 129 -11.45 -8.66 19.60
N TRP A 130 -11.33 -9.97 19.36
CA TRP A 130 -11.39 -10.99 20.39
C TRP A 130 -10.23 -10.87 21.39
N SER A 131 -9.02 -10.61 20.91
CA SER A 131 -7.85 -10.38 21.78
C SER A 131 -8.09 -9.19 22.70
N LEU A 132 -8.57 -8.06 22.16
CA LEU A 132 -8.86 -6.88 22.98
C LEU A 132 -9.96 -7.19 24.02
N LEU A 133 -11.04 -7.85 23.60
CA LEU A 133 -12.16 -8.20 24.47
C LEU A 133 -11.74 -9.13 25.62
N THR A 134 -10.93 -10.15 25.34
CA THR A 134 -10.59 -11.20 26.32
C THR A 134 -9.37 -10.89 27.16
N THR A 135 -8.41 -10.14 26.63
CA THR A 135 -7.15 -9.83 27.34
C THR A 135 -7.10 -8.40 27.86
N GLY A 136 -7.95 -7.50 27.34
CA GLY A 136 -7.86 -6.06 27.59
C GLY A 136 -6.61 -5.41 27.00
N ARG A 137 -5.88 -6.11 26.13
CA ARG A 137 -4.62 -5.63 25.54
C ARG A 137 -4.80 -5.31 24.08
N THR A 138 -4.13 -4.25 23.66
CA THR A 138 -3.97 -3.87 22.26
C THR A 138 -3.47 -5.07 21.44
N PRO A 139 -4.20 -5.48 20.38
CA PRO A 139 -3.80 -6.62 19.56
C PRO A 139 -2.49 -6.34 18.83
N VAL A 140 -1.62 -7.34 18.77
CA VAL A 140 -0.34 -7.27 18.04
C VAL A 140 -0.49 -8.07 16.76
N LEU A 141 -0.70 -7.39 15.64
CA LEU A 141 -0.78 -8.02 14.33
C LEU A 141 0.60 -7.96 13.67
N GLY A 142 1.16 -9.14 13.32
CA GLY A 142 2.33 -9.46 12.50
C GLY A 142 3.61 -8.59 12.54
N GLY A 143 3.96 -8.08 13.70
CA GLY A 143 5.25 -7.42 13.97
C GLY A 143 5.37 -7.15 15.46
N ARG A 144 6.50 -7.50 16.08
CA ARG A 144 6.75 -7.31 17.52
C ARG A 144 7.07 -5.84 17.81
N THR A 145 6.06 -5.00 17.81
CA THR A 145 6.17 -3.64 18.34
C THR A 145 5.06 -3.43 19.33
N SER A 146 5.46 -3.21 20.58
CA SER A 146 4.53 -2.80 21.61
C SER A 146 3.89 -1.48 21.22
N TRP A 147 2.68 -1.18 21.70
CA TRP A 147 2.00 0.09 21.41
C TRP A 147 2.78 1.34 21.85
N TYR A 148 3.78 1.17 22.72
CA TYR A 148 4.71 2.21 23.20
C TYR A 148 6.02 2.30 22.40
N ALA A 149 6.15 1.59 21.27
CA ALA A 149 7.31 1.71 20.42
C ALA A 149 7.37 3.10 19.77
N GLU A 150 8.58 3.62 19.56
CA GLU A 150 8.80 4.91 18.89
C GLU A 150 8.46 4.83 17.40
N GLY A 151 7.93 5.92 16.86
CA GLY A 151 7.62 6.07 15.43
C GLY A 151 6.26 5.47 15.01
N PRO A 152 5.86 5.62 13.74
CA PRO A 152 4.47 5.37 13.37
C PRO A 152 4.16 3.88 13.18
N GLN A 153 3.12 3.40 13.87
CA GLN A 153 2.52 2.06 13.78
C GLN A 153 1.01 2.17 14.03
N ARG A 154 0.31 2.95 13.20
CA ARG A 154 -1.12 3.21 13.37
C ARG A 154 -1.94 1.94 13.18
N GLN A 155 -2.85 1.74 14.13
CA GLN A 155 -3.87 0.72 14.03
C GLN A 155 -4.96 1.26 13.12
N CYS A 156 -5.17 0.59 11.99
CA CYS A 156 -6.14 0.98 10.98
C CYS A 156 -7.00 -0.23 10.67
N THR A 157 -8.31 -0.02 10.58
CA THR A 157 -9.26 -1.00 10.08
C THR A 157 -9.64 -0.67 8.64
N VAL A 158 -10.36 -1.58 7.97
CA VAL A 158 -10.91 -1.30 6.63
C VAL A 158 -11.92 -0.17 6.68
N SER A 159 -12.70 -0.07 7.77
CA SER A 159 -13.66 1.01 7.98
C SER A 159 -12.96 2.36 8.13
N ASP A 160 -11.92 2.46 8.97
CA ASP A 160 -11.21 3.73 9.15
C ASP A 160 -10.58 4.25 7.84
N MET A 161 -10.04 3.34 7.01
CA MET A 161 -9.48 3.71 5.71
C MET A 161 -10.58 4.12 4.72
N ALA A 162 -11.75 3.47 4.75
CA ALA A 162 -12.88 3.85 3.91
C ALA A 162 -13.44 5.23 4.31
N ASP A 163 -13.53 5.51 5.61
CA ASP A 163 -13.96 6.82 6.12
C ASP A 163 -12.96 7.91 5.70
N LEU A 164 -11.65 7.66 5.85
CA LEU A 164 -10.61 8.59 5.37
C LEU A 164 -10.68 8.82 3.85
N ALA A 165 -10.96 7.76 3.07
CA ALA A 165 -11.12 7.89 1.63
C ALA A 165 -12.32 8.79 1.29
N ASP A 166 -13.45 8.61 1.96
CA ASP A 166 -14.66 9.42 1.78
C ASP A 166 -14.44 10.89 2.16
N GLU A 167 -13.78 11.16 3.30
CA GLU A 167 -13.40 12.50 3.74
C GLU A 167 -12.53 13.24 2.70
N LEU A 168 -11.71 12.50 1.96
CA LEU A 168 -10.85 13.02 0.89
C LEU A 168 -11.54 13.05 -0.49
N GLY A 169 -12.83 12.69 -0.57
CA GLY A 169 -13.57 12.64 -1.83
C GLY A 169 -13.10 11.53 -2.77
N LEU A 170 -12.53 10.44 -2.23
CA LEU A 170 -12.05 9.30 -3.00
C LEU A 170 -13.11 8.21 -3.05
N LYS A 171 -13.38 7.73 -4.26
CA LYS A 171 -14.28 6.62 -4.49
C LYS A 171 -13.56 5.30 -4.27
N LEU A 172 -14.12 4.46 -3.40
CA LEU A 172 -13.71 3.06 -3.30
C LEU A 172 -14.13 2.29 -4.56
N VAL A 173 -13.15 1.78 -5.30
CA VAL A 173 -13.36 0.98 -6.52
C VAL A 173 -13.45 -0.50 -6.18
N ASP A 174 -12.51 -0.98 -5.37
CA ASP A 174 -12.46 -2.38 -4.95
C ASP A 174 -11.74 -2.53 -3.61
N CYS A 175 -12.05 -3.59 -2.88
CA CYS A 175 -11.42 -3.95 -1.63
C CYS A 175 -11.40 -5.48 -1.50
N GLN A 176 -10.23 -6.07 -1.29
CA GLN A 176 -10.08 -7.53 -1.24
C GLN A 176 -9.08 -7.99 -0.19
N SER A 177 -9.24 -9.22 0.27
CA SER A 177 -8.26 -9.90 1.11
C SER A 177 -7.01 -10.23 0.30
N VAL A 178 -5.82 -9.99 0.86
CA VAL A 178 -4.55 -10.38 0.23
C VAL A 178 -4.37 -11.90 0.25
N SER A 179 -4.75 -12.57 1.34
CA SER A 179 -4.54 -14.01 1.53
C SER A 179 -5.59 -14.88 0.88
N ASP A 180 -6.77 -14.32 0.60
CA ASP A 180 -7.94 -15.04 0.10
C ASP A 180 -8.66 -14.18 -0.95
N PRO A 181 -8.05 -14.02 -2.14
CA PRO A 181 -8.59 -13.16 -3.20
C PRO A 181 -9.90 -13.67 -3.80
N ASP A 182 -10.27 -14.93 -3.56
CA ASP A 182 -11.52 -15.53 -4.05
C ASP A 182 -12.77 -15.01 -3.30
N LYS A 183 -12.58 -14.19 -2.26
CA LYS A 183 -13.64 -13.41 -1.59
C LYS A 183 -13.87 -12.02 -2.19
N ALA A 184 -13.44 -11.79 -3.44
CA ALA A 184 -13.78 -10.60 -4.21
C ALA A 184 -15.32 -10.40 -4.23
N ASN A 185 -15.80 -9.19 -3.92
CA ASN A 185 -17.22 -8.81 -3.76
C ASN A 185 -17.90 -9.12 -2.41
N SER A 186 -17.14 -9.44 -1.36
CA SER A 186 -17.71 -9.43 -0.01
C SER A 186 -17.99 -8.00 0.43
N SER A 187 -19.12 -7.75 1.12
CA SER A 187 -19.39 -6.44 1.74
C SER A 187 -18.18 -5.98 2.57
N LEU A 188 -17.88 -4.67 2.57
CA LEU A 188 -16.79 -4.10 3.37
C LEU A 188 -16.82 -4.55 4.83
N PHE A 189 -18.02 -4.76 5.38
CA PHE A 189 -18.19 -5.32 6.71
C PHE A 189 -17.48 -6.66 6.89
N TRP A 190 -17.67 -7.59 5.94
CA TRP A 190 -17.07 -8.93 5.99
C TRP A 190 -15.57 -8.89 5.72
N ILE A 191 -15.11 -8.04 4.81
CA ILE A 191 -13.68 -7.82 4.59
C ILE A 191 -13.05 -7.28 5.88
N ASN A 192 -13.67 -6.28 6.51
CA ASN A 192 -13.22 -5.71 7.76
C ASN A 192 -13.18 -6.75 8.89
N LEU A 193 -14.10 -7.71 8.92
CA LEU A 193 -14.18 -8.73 9.97
C LEU A 193 -13.25 -9.92 9.75
N LEU A 194 -13.05 -10.36 8.50
CA LEU A 194 -12.46 -11.67 8.16
C LEU A 194 -11.09 -11.59 7.48
N SER A 195 -10.65 -10.43 7.01
CA SER A 195 -9.36 -10.27 6.34
C SER A 195 -8.30 -9.73 7.28
N GLU A 196 -7.12 -10.35 7.31
CA GLU A 196 -5.97 -9.89 8.11
C GLU A 196 -5.14 -8.83 7.37
N ASP A 197 -4.89 -9.04 6.08
CA ASP A 197 -4.24 -8.11 5.17
C ASP A 197 -5.19 -7.80 4.02
N VAL A 198 -5.29 -6.52 3.64
CA VAL A 198 -6.24 -6.04 2.64
C VAL A 198 -5.53 -5.24 1.57
N VAL A 199 -6.03 -5.33 0.34
CA VAL A 199 -5.74 -4.41 -0.77
C VAL A 199 -6.99 -3.59 -1.06
N MET A 200 -6.84 -2.27 -1.05
CA MET A 200 -7.90 -1.29 -1.30
C MET A 200 -7.51 -0.45 -2.52
N VAL A 201 -8.45 -0.30 -3.45
CA VAL A 201 -8.26 0.47 -4.68
C VAL A 201 -9.19 1.68 -4.64
N LEU A 202 -8.60 2.86 -4.72
CA LEU A 202 -9.31 4.13 -4.70
C LEU A 202 -9.07 4.88 -6.00
N GLU A 203 -10.07 5.65 -6.41
CA GLU A 203 -10.01 6.59 -7.52
C GLU A 203 -10.56 7.94 -7.07
N LYS A 204 -10.14 9.02 -7.72
CA LYS A 204 -10.75 10.34 -7.49
C LYS A 204 -12.23 10.26 -7.87
N SER A 205 -13.12 10.71 -6.99
CA SER A 205 -14.52 10.84 -7.37
C SER A 205 -14.60 11.78 -8.55
N SER A 206 -15.18 11.32 -9.66
CA SER A 206 -15.49 12.20 -10.77
C SER A 206 -16.52 13.19 -10.26
N ASP A 207 -16.10 14.41 -9.92
CA ASP A 207 -17.02 15.52 -9.78
C ASP A 207 -17.78 15.59 -11.09
N SER A 208 -19.09 15.33 -11.03
CA SER A 208 -20.03 15.70 -12.07
C SER A 208 -19.91 17.20 -12.25
N SER A 209 -18.99 17.61 -13.13
CA SER A 209 -18.86 18.97 -13.60
C SER A 209 -20.19 19.34 -14.21
N SER A 210 -20.95 20.18 -13.52
CA SER A 210 -22.17 20.84 -13.99
C SER A 210 -22.06 22.31 -13.62
#